data_AF-A0A1X2ZMB6-F1
#
_entry.id   AF-A0A1X2ZMB6-F1
#
_cell.length_a   1.000
_cell.length_b   1.000
_cell.length_c   1.000
_cell.angle_alpha   90.00
_cell.angle_beta   90.00
_cell.angle_gamma   90.00
#
_symmetry.space_group_name_H-M   'P 1'
#
loop_
_entity.id
_entity.type
_entity.pdbx_description
1 polymer ?
#
loop_
_entity_poly.entity_id
_entity_poly.type
_entity_poly.pdbx_seq_one_letter_code
_entity_poly.pdbx_strand_id
1 'polypeptide(L)'
;METIEVWRGQPTTDTDGNPIQGKPARVGTFQAMVAPTSTTDQTEENASPQTIEYTIHIRGSQPTGIQATDLIKVRGRLLPVKGKPQVWDNLHGRHVGDVITVGEREG
;
A
#
# COMPACT_ATOMS: atom_id res chain seq x y z
N MET A 1 5.31 15.07 -5.88
CA MET A 1 4.93 13.78 -6.49
C MET A 1 6.19 12.93 -6.55
N GLU A 2 6.10 11.67 -6.16
CA GLU A 2 7.19 10.69 -6.26
C GLU A 2 6.69 9.40 -6.95
N THR A 3 7.62 8.64 -7.53
CA THR A 3 7.30 7.35 -8.16
C THR A 3 7.19 6.27 -7.11
N ILE A 4 6.09 5.52 -7.12
CA ILE A 4 5.93 4.28 -6.36
C ILE A 4 5.89 3.08 -7.30
N GLU A 5 6.28 1.91 -6.79
CA GLU A 5 6.11 0.64 -7.50
C GLU A 5 5.08 -0.23 -6.76
N VAL A 6 4.23 -0.92 -7.51
CA VAL A 6 3.30 -1.91 -6.98
C VAL A 6 3.86 -3.30 -7.23
N TRP A 7 3.89 -4.11 -6.19
CA TRP A 7 4.42 -5.46 -6.19
C TRP A 7 3.32 -6.41 -5.70
N ARG A 8 3.11 -7.50 -6.43
CA ARG A 8 2.04 -8.47 -6.15
C ARG A 8 2.60 -9.88 -6.07
N GLY A 9 2.20 -10.62 -5.03
CA GLY A 9 2.45 -12.06 -4.93
C GLY A 9 1.82 -12.79 -6.11
N GLN A 10 2.56 -13.72 -6.71
CA GLN A 10 2.00 -14.54 -7.78
C GLN A 10 1.13 -15.64 -7.17
N PRO A 11 -0.13 -15.81 -7.60
CA PRO A 11 -0.95 -16.91 -7.12
C PRO A 11 -0.27 -18.25 -7.42
N THR A 12 -0.04 -19.06 -6.38
CA THR A 12 0.52 -20.40 -6.50
C THR A 12 -0.07 -21.31 -5.44
N THR A 13 0.29 -22.59 -5.44
CA THR A 13 -0.06 -23.53 -4.37
C THR A 13 1.19 -23.94 -3.59
N ASP A 14 1.02 -24.25 -2.31
CA ASP A 14 2.03 -24.95 -1.51
C ASP A 14 2.09 -26.46 -1.84
N THR A 15 2.87 -27.23 -1.09
CA THR A 15 3.02 -28.68 -1.28
C THR A 15 1.73 -29.46 -1.03
N ASP A 16 0.81 -28.90 -0.26
CA ASP A 16 -0.45 -29.51 0.13
C ASP A 16 -1.60 -29.06 -0.78
N GLY A 17 -1.31 -28.21 -1.77
CA GLY A 17 -2.29 -27.67 -2.72
C GLY A 17 -3.04 -26.44 -2.23
N ASN A 18 -2.66 -25.86 -1.08
CA ASN A 18 -3.32 -24.66 -0.56
C ASN A 18 -2.91 -23.43 -1.38
N PRO A 19 -3.84 -22.53 -1.71
CA PRO A 19 -3.51 -21.30 -2.42
C PRO A 19 -2.67 -20.38 -1.52
N ILE A 20 -1.49 -20.00 -2.01
CA ILE A 20 -0.57 -19.07 -1.35
C ILE A 20 -0.17 -17.93 -2.31
N GLN A 21 0.41 -16.88 -1.73
CA GLN A 21 1.06 -15.81 -2.48
C GLN A 21 2.54 -16.17 -2.64
N GLY A 22 2.95 -16.44 -3.88
CA GLY A 22 4.35 -16.67 -4.23
C GLY A 22 5.18 -15.39 -4.19
N LYS A 23 6.44 -15.49 -4.63
CA LYS A 23 7.38 -14.37 -4.62
C LYS A 23 6.77 -13.13 -5.31
N PRO A 24 6.77 -11.95 -4.65
CA PRO A 24 6.24 -10.73 -5.26
C PRO A 24 6.98 -10.36 -6.54
N ALA A 25 6.22 -9.93 -7.55
CA ALA A 25 6.74 -9.35 -8.78
C ALA A 25 6.16 -7.94 -8.97
N ARG A 26 6.94 -7.05 -9.59
CA ARG A 26 6.47 -5.69 -9.91
C ARG A 26 5.37 -5.76 -10.97
N VAL A 27 4.19 -5.24 -10.65
CA VAL A 27 3.01 -5.23 -11.53
C VAL A 27 2.66 -3.85 -12.08
N GLY A 28 3.24 -2.79 -11.53
CA GLY A 28 3.00 -1.43 -12.03
C GLY A 28 3.81 -0.35 -11.33
N THR A 29 3.68 0.86 -11.85
CA THR A 29 4.30 2.07 -11.29
C THR A 29 3.33 3.24 -11.39
N PHE A 30 3.29 4.10 -10.37
CA PHE A 30 2.43 5.29 -10.35
C PHE A 30 3.19 6.52 -9.88
N GLN A 31 2.78 7.70 -10.39
CA GLN A 31 3.13 8.98 -9.78
C GLN A 31 2.15 9.26 -8.65
N ALA A 32 2.66 9.47 -7.44
CA ALA A 32 1.81 9.61 -6.25
C ALA A 32 2.29 10.68 -5.28
N MET A 33 1.35 11.26 -4.53
CA MET A 33 1.64 12.13 -3.41
C MET A 33 1.68 11.25 -2.15
N VAL A 34 2.85 11.14 -1.54
CA VAL A 34 3.09 10.31 -0.36
C VAL A 34 3.17 11.22 0.87
N ALA A 35 2.18 11.10 1.75
CA ALA A 35 2.14 11.80 3.02
C ALA A 35 2.49 10.83 4.16
N PRO A 36 3.43 11.15 5.06
CA PRO A 36 3.62 10.37 6.28
C PRO A 36 2.36 10.43 7.13
N THR A 37 1.98 9.29 7.71
CA THR A 37 0.90 9.22 8.68
C THR A 37 1.53 9.45 10.06
N SER A 38 1.32 10.63 10.63
CA SER A 38 1.74 10.92 12.01
C SER A 38 0.83 10.18 12.98
N THR A 39 1.17 8.95 13.34
CA THR A 39 0.55 8.28 14.49
C THR A 39 1.54 8.33 15.65
N THR A 40 1.34 9.28 16.56
CA THR A 40 2.06 9.29 17.84
C THR A 40 1.45 8.19 18.70
N ASP A 41 2.06 7.00 18.71
CA ASP A 41 1.74 5.99 19.72
C ASP A 41 2.26 6.49 21.07
N GLN A 42 1.42 7.22 21.80
CA GLN A 42 1.65 7.49 23.22
C GLN A 42 1.10 6.31 24.01
N THR A 43 1.82 5.20 24.12
CA THR A 43 1.59 4.28 25.23
C THR A 43 2.85 3.48 25.57
N GLU A 44 3.27 3.64 26.83
CA GLU A 44 4.25 2.87 27.62
C GLU A 44 5.74 3.21 27.50
N GLU A 45 6.35 3.37 28.68
CA GLU A 45 7.61 4.07 28.98
C GLU A 45 8.88 3.35 28.51
N ASN A 46 8.82 2.19 27.83
CA ASN A 46 10.03 1.42 27.48
C ASN A 46 9.99 0.60 26.18
N ALA A 47 9.06 0.85 25.27
CA ALA A 47 9.13 0.34 23.90
C ALA A 47 8.61 1.41 22.95
N SER A 48 9.48 1.96 22.10
CA SER A 48 9.07 2.88 21.04
C SER A 48 9.05 2.10 19.72
N PRO A 49 7.97 1.35 19.41
CA PRO A 49 7.84 0.72 18.11
C PRO A 49 7.90 1.81 17.05
N GLN A 50 8.86 1.72 16.14
CA GLN A 50 8.95 2.65 15.01
C GLN A 50 7.88 2.25 14.00
N THR A 51 6.71 2.88 14.07
CA THR A 51 5.67 2.72 13.05
C THR A 51 6.04 3.56 11.83
N ILE A 52 6.29 2.90 10.70
CA ILE A 52 6.49 3.58 9.41
C ILE A 52 5.18 3.43 8.64
N GLU A 53 4.46 4.55 8.46
CA GLU A 53 3.18 4.55 7.77
C GLU A 53 3.06 5.76 6.82
N TYR A 54 2.50 5.51 5.64
CA TYR A 54 2.24 6.53 4.63
C TYR A 54 0.82 6.42 4.10
N THR A 55 0.20 7.57 3.87
CA THR A 55 -0.99 7.69 3.01
C THR A 55 -0.55 8.17 1.64
N ILE A 56 -0.85 7.38 0.61
CA ILE A 56 -0.45 7.59 -0.77
C ILE A 56 -1.68 7.94 -1.60
N HIS A 57 -1.62 9.09 -2.27
CA HIS A 57 -2.68 9.57 -3.15
C HIS A 57 -2.23 9.44 -4.60
N ILE A 58 -2.97 8.68 -5.40
CA ILE A 58 -2.68 8.44 -6.81
C ILE A 58 -3.81 9.10 -7.61
N ARG A 59 -3.48 10.03 -8.52
CA ARG A 59 -4.48 10.61 -9.43
C ARG A 59 -4.53 9.83 -10.74
N GLY A 60 -5.72 9.61 -11.25
CA GLY A 60 -5.94 8.89 -12.51
C GLY A 60 -7.40 8.94 -12.93
N SER A 61 -7.66 8.72 -14.22
CA SER A 61 -9.03 8.59 -14.75
C SER A 61 -9.56 7.15 -14.69
N GLN A 62 -8.74 6.21 -14.25
CA GLN A 62 -9.06 4.79 -14.11
C GLN A 62 -8.55 4.27 -12.76
N PRO A 63 -9.28 3.33 -12.13
CA PRO A 63 -8.80 2.67 -10.91
C PRO A 63 -7.44 2.04 -11.10
N THR A 64 -6.57 2.16 -10.10
CA THR A 64 -5.20 1.65 -10.13
C THR A 64 -5.12 0.12 -10.11
N GLY A 65 -6.18 -0.55 -9.64
CA GLY A 65 -6.21 -2.00 -9.48
C GLY A 65 -5.32 -2.54 -8.36
N ILE A 66 -4.84 -1.65 -7.47
CA ILE A 66 -4.08 -2.02 -6.27
C ILE A 66 -5.00 -2.79 -5.32
N GLN A 67 -4.44 -3.82 -4.68
CA GLN A 67 -5.14 -4.74 -3.79
C GLN A 67 -4.58 -4.65 -2.36
N ALA A 68 -5.38 -5.08 -1.38
CA ALA A 68 -4.93 -5.14 0.03
C ALA A 68 -3.76 -6.13 0.24
N THR A 69 -3.59 -7.10 -0.66
CA THR A 69 -2.49 -8.07 -0.66
C THR A 69 -1.25 -7.59 -1.39
N ASP A 70 -1.28 -6.39 -1.97
CA ASP A 70 -0.12 -5.82 -2.65
C ASP A 70 0.87 -5.22 -1.66
N LEU A 71 2.10 -5.10 -2.13
CA LEU A 71 3.18 -4.36 -1.48
C LEU A 71 3.50 -3.13 -2.32
N ILE A 72 3.74 -2.00 -1.66
CA ILE A 72 4.09 -0.74 -2.31
C ILE A 72 5.53 -0.40 -1.97
N LYS A 73 6.35 -0.26 -3.02
CA LYS A 73 7.71 0.25 -2.86
C LYS A 73 7.66 1.77 -2.85
N VAL A 74 8.02 2.36 -1.72
CA VAL A 74 8.07 3.80 -1.50
C VAL A 74 9.38 4.15 -0.79
N ARG A 75 10.13 5.10 -1.34
CA ARG A 75 11.43 5.56 -0.77
C ARG A 75 12.41 4.41 -0.46
N GLY A 76 12.42 3.38 -1.31
CA GLY A 76 13.29 2.22 -1.18
C GLY A 76 12.78 1.11 -0.25
N ARG A 77 11.68 1.32 0.49
CA ARG A 77 11.07 0.33 1.37
C ARG A 77 9.84 -0.30 0.73
N LEU A 78 9.67 -1.60 0.89
CA LEU A 78 8.54 -2.35 0.39
C LEU A 78 7.56 -2.56 1.55
N LEU A 79 6.44 -1.84 1.54
CA LEU A 79 5.48 -1.80 2.65
C LEU A 79 4.15 -2.44 2.25
N PRO A 80 3.48 -3.19 3.15
CA PRO A 80 2.19 -3.78 2.85
C PRO A 80 1.09 -2.72 2.78
N VAL A 81 0.12 -2.93 1.88
CA VAL A 81 -1.12 -2.15 1.87
C VAL A 81 -1.93 -2.48 3.13
N LYS A 82 -2.35 -1.45 3.86
CA LYS A 82 -3.19 -1.55 5.04
C LYS A 82 -4.64 -1.33 4.66
N GLY A 83 -5.45 -2.37 4.86
CA GLY A 83 -6.88 -2.31 4.58
C GLY A 83 -7.21 -2.22 3.10
N LYS A 84 -8.46 -1.83 2.79
CA LYS A 84 -8.94 -1.73 1.41
C LYS A 84 -8.54 -0.38 0.81
N PRO A 85 -7.90 -0.35 -0.38
CA PRO A 85 -7.73 0.86 -1.18
C PRO A 85 -9.04 1.64 -1.35
N GLN A 86 -8.98 2.94 -1.11
CA GLN A 86 -10.13 3.83 -1.22
C GLN A 86 -10.17 4.43 -2.62
N VAL A 87 -11.36 4.40 -3.24
CA VAL A 87 -11.59 4.98 -4.57
C VAL A 87 -12.12 6.39 -4.39
N TRP A 88 -11.57 7.33 -5.15
CA TRP A 88 -12.04 8.71 -5.18
C TRP A 88 -12.72 9.01 -6.51
N ASP A 89 -14.03 9.25 -6.44
CA ASP A 89 -14.84 9.76 -7.54
C ASP A 89 -15.16 11.25 -7.35
N ASN A 90 -15.29 11.98 -8.45
CA ASN A 90 -15.78 13.35 -8.40
C ASN A 90 -17.30 13.41 -8.20
N LEU A 91 -17.85 14.63 -8.10
CA LEU A 91 -19.30 14.86 -7.92
C LEU A 91 -20.18 14.31 -9.05
N HIS A 92 -19.59 13.94 -10.20
CA HIS A 92 -20.28 13.36 -11.34
C HIS A 92 -20.09 11.83 -11.43
N GLY A 93 -19.50 11.19 -10.41
CA GLY A 93 -19.27 9.75 -10.38
C GLY A 93 -18.15 9.29 -11.32
N ARG A 94 -17.30 10.19 -11.81
CA ARG A 94 -16.11 9.83 -12.58
C ARG A 94 -14.93 9.62 -11.63
N HIS A 95 -14.24 8.50 -11.81
CA HIS A 95 -12.99 8.19 -11.12
C HIS A 95 -11.93 9.28 -11.34
N VAL A 96 -11.34 9.76 -10.24
CA VAL A 96 -10.28 10.78 -10.24
C VAL A 96 -9.01 10.35 -9.51
N GLY A 97 -9.05 9.23 -8.79
CA GLY A 97 -7.86 8.65 -8.19
C GLY A 97 -8.18 7.61 -7.11
N ASP A 98 -7.11 7.10 -6.51
CA ASP A 98 -7.15 6.18 -5.39
C ASP A 98 -6.33 6.72 -4.22
N VAL A 99 -6.73 6.34 -3.00
CA VAL A 99 -5.98 6.59 -1.77
C VAL A 99 -5.69 5.27 -1.09
N ILE A 100 -4.42 5.02 -0.81
CA ILE A 100 -3.96 3.79 -0.15
C ILE A 100 -3.13 4.14 1.08
N THR A 101 -3.31 3.37 2.14
CA THR A 101 -2.47 3.43 3.32
C THR A 101 -1.49 2.26 3.27
N VAL A 102 -0.22 2.50 3.55
CA VAL A 102 0.82 1.47 3.59
C VAL A 102 1.64 1.63 4.84
N GLY A 103 2.11 0.55 5.42
CA GLY A 103 3.00 0.65 6.58
C GLY A 103 3.14 -0.64 7.35
N GLU A 104 4.13 -0.63 8.23
CA GLU A 104 4.42 -1.71 9.17
C GLU A 104 4.72 -1.12 10.54
N ARG A 105 4.46 -1.91 11.59
CA ARG A 105 4.88 -1.60 12.95
C ARG A 105 6.14 -2.42 13.22
N GLU A 106 7.29 -1.77 13.32
CA GLU A 106 8.49 -2.42 13.86
C GLU A 106 8.34 -2.52 15.37
N GLY A 107 8.47 -3.73 15.92
CA GLY A 107 8.33 -4.03 17.36
C GLY A 107 9.66 -4.17 18.06
#